data_AF-A0A660LHS6-F1
#
_entry.id   AF-A0A660LHS6-F1
#
_cell.length_a   1.000
_cell.length_b   1.000
_cell.length_c   1.000
_cell.angle_alpha   90.00
_cell.angle_beta   90.00
_cell.angle_gamma   90.00
#
_symmetry.space_group_name_H-M   'P 1'
#
loop_
_entity.id
_entity.type
_entity.pdbx_description
1 polymer ?
#
loop_
_entity_poly.entity_id
_entity_poly.type
_entity_poly.pdbx_seq_one_letter_code
_entity_poly.pdbx_strand_id
1 'polypeptide(L)'
;MATDLHRLNRYLNEALATERALVTTLTAHIAMTPHGDYRTLLERHLRETRRHAGALAEHASEPDSSIINSALGLAESVVGQALVLAKGPLDLLRGGTDFDEKLLKNAKDECATEALEIATYDAIEALAEELGESAIAELARRHRADEERMLADLRALIPSLAGQAKPTKVASFPIDDYDDLNAGQVVAKLSELSQDDLATVISYERENRSRRAVLEKGEQLKATPPWPGYDDATAEEIVARLDNEHAGAVRDYESRHQRRVTVLEAAQRELSGSA
;
A
#
# COMPACT_ATOMS: atom_id res chain seq x y z
N MET A 1 -6.08 12.85 -44.61
CA MET A 1 -4.70 12.33 -44.50
C MET A 1 -3.74 13.27 -43.77
N ALA A 2 -3.26 14.40 -44.34
CA ALA A 2 -2.29 15.26 -43.63
C ALA A 2 -2.83 15.86 -42.33
N THR A 3 -4.10 16.26 -42.32
CA THR A 3 -4.80 16.76 -41.11
C THR A 3 -5.00 15.66 -40.06
N ASP A 4 -5.22 14.43 -40.49
CA ASP A 4 -5.50 13.29 -39.61
C ASP A 4 -4.22 12.74 -38.96
N LEU A 5 -3.10 12.69 -39.70
CA LEU A 5 -1.79 12.42 -39.13
C LEU A 5 -1.37 13.47 -38.09
N HIS A 6 -1.70 14.75 -38.33
CA HIS A 6 -1.46 15.81 -37.35
C HIS A 6 -2.35 15.63 -36.09
N ARG A 7 -3.60 15.20 -36.26
CA ARG A 7 -4.48 14.85 -35.13
C ARG A 7 -3.95 13.65 -34.34
N LEU A 8 -3.48 12.61 -35.01
CA LEU A 8 -2.90 11.43 -34.36
C LEU A 8 -1.68 11.81 -33.53
N ASN A 9 -0.78 12.60 -34.11
CA ASN A 9 0.41 13.11 -33.41
C ASN A 9 0.04 13.98 -32.20
N ARG A 10 -1.03 14.78 -32.30
CA ARG A 10 -1.56 15.54 -31.16
C ARG A 10 -2.01 14.63 -30.03
N TYR A 11 -2.79 13.60 -30.31
CA TYR A 11 -3.25 12.66 -29.28
C TYR A 11 -2.10 11.84 -28.67
N LEU A 12 -1.11 11.44 -29.46
CA LEU A 12 0.09 10.78 -28.94
C LEU A 12 0.88 11.69 -27.99
N ASN A 13 1.02 12.97 -28.32
CA ASN A 13 1.68 13.93 -27.44
C ASN A 13 0.86 14.24 -26.18
N GLU A 14 -0.47 14.27 -26.28
CA GLU A 14 -1.37 14.40 -25.13
C GLU A 14 -1.20 13.21 -24.18
N ALA A 15 -1.28 11.97 -24.69
CA ALA A 15 -1.05 10.75 -23.91
C ALA A 15 0.36 10.75 -23.26
N LEU A 16 1.41 11.05 -24.02
CA LEU A 16 2.78 11.09 -23.49
C LEU A 16 2.94 12.10 -22.35
N ALA A 17 2.26 13.24 -22.44
CA ALA A 17 2.33 14.26 -21.42
C ALA A 17 1.53 13.87 -20.17
N THR A 18 0.37 13.23 -20.32
CA THR A 18 -0.41 12.64 -19.23
C THR A 18 0.40 11.58 -18.48
N GLU A 19 0.99 10.63 -19.19
CA GLU A 19 1.82 9.55 -18.63
C GLU A 19 2.99 10.11 -17.79
N ARG A 20 3.67 11.15 -18.31
CA ARG A 20 4.78 11.81 -17.59
C ARG A 20 4.31 12.54 -16.34
N ALA A 21 3.15 13.19 -16.39
CA ALA A 21 2.55 13.82 -15.22
C ALA A 21 2.17 12.75 -14.18
N LEU A 22 1.58 11.64 -14.62
CA LEU A 22 1.14 10.54 -13.78
C LEU A 22 2.31 9.85 -13.07
N VAL A 23 3.47 9.68 -13.72
CA VAL A 23 4.70 9.18 -13.06
C VAL A 23 5.06 10.02 -11.82
N THR A 24 4.91 11.34 -11.90
CA THR A 24 5.19 12.24 -10.78
C THR A 24 4.16 12.08 -9.67
N THR A 25 2.87 12.05 -10.04
CA THR A 25 1.75 11.85 -9.11
C THR A 25 1.84 10.52 -8.36
N LEU A 26 2.03 9.41 -9.08
CA LEU A 26 2.17 8.08 -8.50
C LEU A 26 3.37 7.98 -7.56
N THR A 27 4.49 8.62 -7.90
CA THR A 27 5.66 8.65 -7.01
C THR A 27 5.32 9.33 -5.67
N ALA A 28 4.57 10.44 -5.71
CA ALA A 28 4.11 11.12 -4.50
C ALA A 28 3.08 10.30 -3.71
N HIS A 29 2.10 9.70 -4.39
CA HIS A 29 1.08 8.87 -3.75
C HIS A 29 1.69 7.63 -3.08
N ILE A 30 2.63 6.95 -3.75
CA ILE A 30 3.36 5.80 -3.18
C ILE A 30 4.12 6.23 -1.91
N ALA A 31 4.80 7.38 -1.93
CA ALA A 31 5.54 7.86 -0.75
C ALA A 31 4.65 8.11 0.47
N MET A 32 3.37 8.45 0.26
CA MET A 32 2.39 8.76 1.30
C MET A 32 1.46 7.59 1.67
N THR A 33 1.51 6.48 0.91
CA THR A 33 0.62 5.33 1.10
C THR A 33 1.32 4.23 1.91
N PRO A 34 0.72 3.67 2.97
CA PRO A 34 1.34 2.61 3.76
C PRO A 34 1.42 1.31 2.96
N HIS A 35 2.19 0.34 3.44
CA HIS A 35 2.23 -0.99 2.82
C HIS A 35 0.86 -1.66 2.82
N GLY A 36 0.54 -2.33 1.71
CA GLY A 36 -0.73 -3.02 1.51
C GLY A 36 -1.08 -3.15 0.02
N ASP A 37 -2.28 -3.64 -0.26
CA ASP A 37 -2.74 -3.92 -1.62
C ASP A 37 -2.77 -2.65 -2.48
N TYR A 38 -3.21 -1.53 -1.90
CA TYR A 38 -3.27 -0.25 -2.62
C TYR A 38 -1.88 0.25 -3.03
N ARG A 39 -0.89 0.23 -2.12
CA ARG A 39 0.49 0.60 -2.48
C ARG A 39 1.08 -0.34 -3.52
N THR A 40 0.84 -1.64 -3.39
CA THR A 40 1.32 -2.66 -4.35
C THR A 40 0.75 -2.40 -5.74
N LEU A 41 -0.52 -2.01 -5.81
CA LEU A 41 -1.19 -1.61 -7.05
C LEU A 41 -0.54 -0.37 -7.67
N LEU A 42 -0.32 0.69 -6.88
CA LEU A 42 0.33 1.92 -7.35
C LEU A 42 1.77 1.68 -7.85
N GLU A 43 2.54 0.84 -7.16
CA GLU A 43 3.91 0.49 -7.57
C GLU A 43 3.94 -0.29 -8.88
N ARG A 44 2.94 -1.17 -9.12
CA ARG A 44 2.77 -1.87 -10.40
C ARG A 44 2.45 -0.87 -11.50
N HIS A 45 1.45 -0.03 -11.28
CA HIS A 45 1.01 0.95 -12.27
C HIS A 45 2.13 1.94 -12.62
N LEU A 46 2.90 2.44 -11.64
CA LEU A 46 4.07 3.29 -11.91
C LEU A 46 5.10 2.64 -12.88
N ARG A 47 5.30 1.32 -12.82
CA ARG A 47 6.17 0.62 -13.78
C ARG A 47 5.53 0.52 -15.16
N GLU A 48 4.21 0.35 -15.22
CA GLU A 48 3.42 0.32 -16.46
C GLU A 48 3.42 1.71 -17.12
N THR A 49 3.01 2.77 -16.42
CA THR A 49 3.02 4.17 -16.88
C THR A 49 4.41 4.60 -17.41
N ARG A 50 5.50 4.22 -16.72
CA ARG A 50 6.87 4.51 -17.23
C ARG A 50 7.18 3.79 -18.55
N ARG A 51 6.72 2.54 -18.70
CA ARG A 51 6.84 1.79 -19.95
C ARG A 51 6.02 2.44 -21.06
N HIS A 52 4.81 2.91 -20.74
CA HIS A 52 3.90 3.58 -21.66
C HIS A 52 4.50 4.90 -22.18
N ALA A 53 4.97 5.76 -21.27
CA ALA A 53 5.69 6.99 -21.63
C ALA A 53 6.90 6.72 -22.55
N GLY A 54 7.66 5.65 -22.31
CA GLY A 54 8.78 5.25 -23.16
C GLY A 54 8.33 4.86 -24.57
N ALA A 55 7.30 4.03 -24.68
CA ALA A 55 6.77 3.55 -25.96
C ALA A 55 6.12 4.67 -26.78
N LEU A 56 5.40 5.60 -26.13
CA LEU A 56 4.80 6.76 -26.79
C LEU A 56 5.86 7.74 -27.29
N ALA A 57 6.95 7.94 -26.56
CA ALA A 57 8.06 8.81 -26.99
C ALA A 57 8.76 8.33 -28.27
N GLU A 58 8.67 7.05 -28.62
CA GLU A 58 9.19 6.52 -29.89
C GLU A 58 8.30 6.88 -31.10
N HIS A 59 7.02 7.18 -30.86
CA HIS A 59 6.03 7.41 -31.92
C HIS A 59 5.57 8.88 -32.00
N ALA A 60 5.61 9.62 -30.90
CA ALA A 60 5.30 11.04 -30.86
C ALA A 60 6.44 11.86 -31.50
N SER A 61 6.10 12.87 -32.30
CA SER A 61 7.09 13.86 -32.75
C SER A 61 7.21 15.00 -31.75
N GLU A 62 8.29 15.79 -31.82
CA GLU A 62 8.54 16.89 -30.88
C GLU A 62 7.28 17.75 -30.67
N PRO A 63 6.84 17.92 -29.40
CA PRO A 63 5.63 18.65 -29.11
C PRO A 63 5.84 20.13 -29.44
N ASP A 64 4.84 20.72 -30.09
CA ASP A 64 4.74 22.17 -30.17
C ASP A 64 4.44 22.73 -28.77
N SER A 65 4.93 23.94 -28.50
CA SER A 65 4.80 24.67 -27.23
C SER A 65 3.36 24.78 -26.70
N SER A 66 2.36 24.72 -27.58
CA SER A 66 0.94 24.68 -27.23
C SER A 66 0.50 23.37 -26.55
N ILE A 67 1.10 22.23 -26.90
CA ILE A 67 0.70 20.90 -26.40
C ILE A 67 1.16 20.72 -24.94
N ILE A 68 2.34 21.25 -24.62
CA ILE A 68 2.89 21.27 -23.26
C ILE A 68 1.93 21.99 -22.31
N ASN A 69 1.35 23.13 -22.72
CA ASN A 69 0.43 23.90 -21.89
C ASN A 69 -0.95 23.23 -21.72
N SER A 70 -1.47 22.55 -22.75
CA SER A 70 -2.74 21.83 -22.66
C SER A 70 -2.66 20.60 -21.74
N ALA A 71 -1.57 19.85 -21.82
CA ALA A 71 -1.33 18.73 -20.92
C ALA A 71 -1.04 19.17 -19.48
N LEU A 72 -0.34 20.30 -19.29
CA LEU A 72 -0.21 20.93 -17.96
C LEU A 72 -1.58 21.29 -17.38
N GLY A 73 -2.51 21.81 -18.18
CA GLY A 73 -3.86 22.17 -17.72
C GLY A 73 -4.73 20.97 -17.32
N LEU A 74 -4.60 19.84 -18.04
CA LEU A 74 -5.27 18.58 -17.65
C LEU A 74 -4.66 18.01 -16.36
N ALA A 75 -3.32 17.99 -16.28
CA ALA A 75 -2.61 17.62 -15.05
C ALA A 75 -3.00 18.55 -13.88
N GLU A 76 -3.05 19.87 -14.03
CA GLU A 76 -3.49 20.79 -12.97
C GLU A 76 -4.96 20.59 -12.57
N SER A 77 -5.84 20.19 -13.49
CA SER A 77 -7.25 19.93 -13.20
C SER A 77 -7.51 18.62 -12.44
N VAL A 78 -6.62 17.64 -12.58
CA VAL A 78 -6.68 16.32 -11.92
C VAL A 78 -5.75 16.26 -10.70
N VAL A 79 -4.65 17.02 -10.69
CA VAL A 79 -3.56 17.01 -9.70
C VAL A 79 -3.57 18.28 -8.82
N GLY A 80 -4.61 19.11 -8.88
CA GLY A 80 -4.72 20.41 -8.20
C GLY A 80 -4.55 20.43 -6.66
N GLN A 81 -4.18 19.32 -6.01
CA GLN A 81 -3.90 19.24 -4.58
C GLN A 81 -2.59 18.52 -4.18
N ALA A 82 -1.67 18.20 -5.10
CA ALA A 82 -0.41 17.55 -4.73
C ALA A 82 0.58 18.44 -3.95
N LEU A 83 0.30 19.75 -3.78
CA LEU A 83 1.14 20.68 -3.03
C LEU A 83 0.46 21.33 -1.81
N VAL A 84 -0.31 20.56 -1.03
CA VAL A 84 -0.62 20.97 0.35
C VAL A 84 0.53 20.53 1.27
N LEU A 85 1.73 21.07 1.03
CA LEU A 85 2.80 21.17 2.03
C LEU A 85 2.55 22.32 3.03
N ALA A 86 1.30 22.78 3.16
CA ALA A 86 0.97 24.00 3.86
C ALA A 86 0.57 23.83 5.34
N LYS A 87 0.52 22.61 5.90
CA LYS A 87 0.31 22.41 7.35
C LYS A 87 1.04 21.18 7.91
N GLY A 88 2.32 21.37 8.26
CA GLY A 88 3.08 20.72 9.35
C GLY A 88 3.16 19.18 9.47
N PRO A 89 4.33 18.60 9.83
CA PRO A 89 4.52 17.16 10.04
C PRO A 89 3.82 16.58 11.29
N LEU A 90 2.88 17.31 11.90
CA LEU A 90 2.24 16.92 13.17
C LEU A 90 0.85 16.29 12.98
N ASP A 91 0.12 16.59 11.90
CA ASP A 91 -1.21 16.02 11.66
C ASP A 91 -1.17 14.63 10.98
N LEU A 92 -0.02 14.22 10.44
CA LEU A 92 0.22 12.86 9.95
C LEU A 92 0.40 11.84 11.09
N LEU A 93 0.69 12.29 12.32
CA LEU A 93 1.01 11.43 13.47
C LEU A 93 -0.22 10.94 14.24
N ARG A 94 -1.42 11.37 13.86
CA ARG A 94 -2.67 10.92 14.48
C ARG A 94 -3.44 10.09 13.46
N GLY A 95 -2.97 8.87 13.20
CA GLY A 95 -3.69 7.89 12.40
C GLY A 95 -5.17 7.87 12.78
N GLY A 96 -6.03 8.17 11.81
CA GLY A 96 -7.45 8.45 12.00
C GLY A 96 -8.16 8.65 10.66
N THR A 97 -9.47 8.83 10.70
CA THR A 97 -10.38 8.96 9.55
C THR A 97 -9.89 9.90 8.44
N ASP A 98 -9.13 10.94 8.79
CA ASP A 98 -8.57 11.91 7.84
C ASP A 98 -7.51 11.32 6.90
N PHE A 99 -6.81 10.25 7.30
CA PHE A 99 -5.83 9.56 6.46
C PHE A 99 -6.52 8.62 5.46
N ASP A 100 -7.47 7.81 5.96
CA ASP A 100 -8.26 6.90 5.12
C ASP A 100 -9.10 7.67 4.09
N GLU A 101 -9.65 8.83 4.49
CA GLU A 101 -10.37 9.72 3.57
C GLU A 101 -9.47 10.28 2.47
N LYS A 102 -8.19 10.59 2.78
CA LYS A 102 -7.20 11.00 1.78
C LYS A 102 -6.85 9.87 0.82
N LEU A 103 -6.62 8.65 1.31
CA LEU A 103 -6.35 7.50 0.43
C LEU A 103 -7.54 7.20 -0.48
N LEU A 104 -8.76 7.24 0.07
CA LEU A 104 -9.98 7.08 -0.72
C LEU A 104 -10.13 8.19 -1.77
N LYS A 105 -9.76 9.42 -1.44
CA LYS A 105 -9.76 10.53 -2.38
C LYS A 105 -8.76 10.28 -3.51
N ASN A 106 -7.52 9.94 -3.18
CA ASN A 106 -6.49 9.62 -4.17
C ASN A 106 -6.95 8.49 -5.12
N ALA A 107 -7.52 7.42 -4.58
CA ALA A 107 -8.07 6.32 -5.37
C ALA A 107 -9.17 6.74 -6.34
N LYS A 108 -10.00 7.74 -5.97
CA LYS A 108 -11.02 8.30 -6.86
C LYS A 108 -10.42 9.18 -7.95
N ASP A 109 -9.42 9.98 -7.60
CA ASP A 109 -8.71 10.83 -8.55
C ASP A 109 -7.93 9.97 -9.58
N GLU A 110 -7.33 8.87 -9.12
CA GLU A 110 -6.71 7.85 -9.98
C GLU A 110 -7.75 7.19 -10.89
N CYS A 111 -8.90 6.73 -10.36
CA CYS A 111 -9.98 6.17 -11.21
C CYS A 111 -10.43 7.14 -12.31
N ALA A 112 -10.51 8.43 -12.01
CA ALA A 112 -10.86 9.45 -13.00
C ALA A 112 -9.76 9.61 -14.08
N THR A 113 -8.49 9.50 -13.66
CA THR A 113 -7.33 9.55 -14.56
C THR A 113 -7.32 8.35 -15.50
N GLU A 114 -7.45 7.13 -14.97
CA GLU A 114 -7.50 5.90 -15.79
C GLU A 114 -8.63 5.98 -16.83
N ALA A 115 -9.81 6.46 -16.44
CA ALA A 115 -10.94 6.60 -17.35
C ALA A 115 -10.66 7.57 -18.51
N LEU A 116 -9.91 8.64 -18.24
CA LEU A 116 -9.48 9.60 -19.26
C LEU A 116 -8.42 8.99 -20.19
N GLU A 117 -7.47 8.24 -19.65
CA GLU A 117 -6.44 7.54 -20.45
C GLU A 117 -7.06 6.47 -21.34
N ILE A 118 -8.00 5.66 -20.83
CA ILE A 118 -8.77 4.68 -21.62
C ILE A 118 -9.44 5.38 -22.81
N ALA A 119 -10.16 6.50 -22.57
CA ALA A 119 -10.82 7.24 -23.63
C ALA A 119 -9.84 7.85 -24.64
N THR A 120 -8.65 8.25 -24.18
CA THR A 120 -7.59 8.80 -25.02
C THR A 120 -7.01 7.70 -25.93
N TYR A 121 -6.76 6.51 -25.37
CA TYR A 121 -6.29 5.37 -26.13
C TYR A 121 -7.34 4.82 -27.10
N ASP A 122 -8.63 4.84 -26.77
CA ASP A 122 -9.73 4.55 -27.72
C ASP A 122 -9.67 5.49 -28.93
N ALA A 123 -9.44 6.80 -28.71
CA ALA A 123 -9.33 7.78 -29.78
C ALA A 123 -8.07 7.58 -30.64
N ILE A 124 -6.93 7.23 -30.03
CA ILE A 124 -5.68 6.91 -30.74
C ILE A 124 -5.86 5.64 -31.57
N GLU A 125 -6.42 4.56 -30.99
CA GLU A 125 -6.65 3.28 -31.67
C GLU A 125 -7.51 3.49 -32.92
N ALA A 126 -8.68 4.13 -32.77
CA ALA A 126 -9.60 4.36 -33.88
C ALA A 126 -8.98 5.18 -35.02
N LEU A 127 -8.24 6.25 -34.70
CA LEU A 127 -7.61 7.10 -35.70
C LEU A 127 -6.41 6.42 -36.38
N ALA A 128 -5.63 5.64 -35.62
CA ALA A 128 -4.52 4.88 -36.16
C ALA A 128 -5.01 3.78 -37.12
N GLU A 129 -6.12 3.10 -36.81
CA GLU A 129 -6.74 2.13 -37.72
C GLU A 129 -7.22 2.77 -39.02
N GLU A 130 -7.87 3.94 -38.96
CA GLU A 130 -8.31 4.70 -40.13
C GLU A 130 -7.13 5.08 -41.05
N LEU A 131 -5.97 5.39 -40.46
CA LEU A 131 -4.77 5.80 -41.17
C LEU A 131 -3.88 4.63 -41.63
N GLY A 132 -4.20 3.40 -41.23
CA GLY A 132 -3.37 2.22 -41.51
C GLY A 132 -2.11 2.12 -40.64
N GLU A 133 -2.03 2.88 -39.56
CA GLU A 133 -0.93 2.93 -38.59
C GLU A 133 -1.02 1.76 -37.59
N SER A 134 -0.91 0.53 -38.11
CA SER A 134 -1.13 -0.70 -37.34
C SER A 134 -0.27 -0.83 -36.07
N ALA A 135 0.96 -0.32 -36.08
CA ALA A 135 1.85 -0.34 -34.91
C ALA A 135 1.31 0.56 -33.78
N ILE A 136 0.78 1.74 -34.13
CA ILE A 136 0.22 2.70 -33.17
C ILE A 136 -1.12 2.18 -32.64
N ALA A 137 -1.97 1.59 -33.50
CA ALA A 137 -3.22 0.98 -33.07
C ALA A 137 -2.99 -0.14 -32.05
N GLU A 138 -2.03 -1.03 -32.31
CA GLU A 138 -1.68 -2.12 -31.38
C GLU A 138 -1.00 -1.62 -30.10
N LEU A 139 -0.27 -0.51 -30.16
CA LEU A 139 0.28 0.16 -28.98
C LEU A 139 -0.84 0.72 -28.10
N ALA A 140 -1.77 1.48 -28.68
CA ALA A 140 -2.92 2.06 -27.97
C ALA A 140 -3.81 0.98 -27.33
N ARG A 141 -4.09 -0.10 -28.06
CA ARG A 141 -4.87 -1.25 -27.55
C ARG A 141 -4.23 -1.90 -26.31
N ARG A 142 -2.90 -2.08 -26.32
CA ARG A 142 -2.18 -2.67 -25.19
C ARG A 142 -2.17 -1.76 -23.97
N HIS A 143 -1.94 -0.46 -24.16
CA HIS A 143 -2.00 0.51 -23.07
C HIS A 143 -3.42 0.60 -22.49
N ARG A 144 -4.44 0.68 -23.34
CA ARG A 144 -5.84 0.65 -22.91
C ARG A 144 -6.18 -0.57 -22.05
N ALA A 145 -5.71 -1.76 -22.43
CA ALA A 145 -5.95 -2.98 -21.64
C ALA A 145 -5.22 -2.98 -20.28
N ASP A 146 -4.09 -2.27 -20.17
CA ASP A 146 -3.42 -2.03 -18.90
C ASP A 146 -4.25 -1.10 -18.01
N GLU A 147 -4.77 0.01 -18.55
CA GLU A 147 -5.56 0.98 -17.77
C GLU A 147 -6.96 0.47 -17.43
N GLU A 148 -7.59 -0.33 -18.28
CA GLU A 148 -8.83 -1.04 -17.94
C GLU A 148 -8.64 -1.96 -16.73
N ARG A 149 -7.49 -2.65 -16.65
CA ARG A 149 -7.12 -3.51 -15.52
C ARG A 149 -6.83 -2.66 -14.27
N MET A 150 -6.09 -1.57 -14.41
CA MET A 150 -5.82 -0.65 -13.30
C MET A 150 -7.10 -0.07 -12.71
N LEU A 151 -8.00 0.43 -13.56
CA LEU A 151 -9.30 0.96 -13.16
C LEU A 151 -10.16 -0.10 -12.45
N ALA A 152 -10.17 -1.34 -12.96
CA ALA A 152 -10.90 -2.43 -12.33
C ALA A 152 -10.36 -2.74 -10.92
N ASP A 153 -9.04 -2.81 -10.78
CA ASP A 153 -8.37 -3.09 -9.50
C ASP A 153 -8.58 -1.94 -8.49
N LEU A 154 -8.45 -0.68 -8.92
CA LEU A 154 -8.74 0.49 -8.09
C LEU A 154 -10.18 0.46 -7.56
N ARG A 155 -11.15 0.20 -8.45
CA ARG A 155 -12.58 0.11 -8.06
C ARG A 155 -12.84 -1.02 -7.08
N ALA A 156 -12.10 -2.13 -7.17
CA ALA A 156 -12.20 -3.23 -6.23
C ALA A 156 -11.66 -2.87 -4.83
N LEU A 157 -10.70 -1.95 -4.74
CA LEU A 157 -10.13 -1.46 -3.47
C LEU A 157 -10.97 -0.36 -2.79
N ILE A 158 -11.77 0.39 -3.55
CA ILE A 158 -12.61 1.49 -3.01
C ILE A 158 -13.43 1.08 -1.76
N PRO A 159 -14.13 -0.06 -1.72
CA PRO A 159 -14.88 -0.47 -0.53
C PRO A 159 -14.01 -0.67 0.72
N SER A 160 -12.78 -1.16 0.53
CA SER A 160 -11.82 -1.31 1.63
C SER A 160 -11.32 0.05 2.11
N LEU A 161 -10.97 0.95 1.18
CA LEU A 161 -10.55 2.31 1.49
C LEU A 161 -11.67 3.17 2.11
N ALA A 162 -12.93 2.86 1.79
CA ALA A 162 -14.11 3.53 2.36
C ALA A 162 -14.59 2.94 3.70
N GLY A 163 -13.88 1.96 4.26
CA GLY A 163 -14.24 1.31 5.53
C GLY A 163 -15.48 0.41 5.46
N GLN A 164 -15.95 0.04 4.26
CA GLN A 164 -17.16 -0.78 4.05
C GLN A 164 -16.84 -2.28 3.90
N ALA A 165 -15.60 -2.64 3.56
CA ALA A 165 -15.11 -3.99 3.82
C ALA A 165 -14.76 -4.09 5.30
N LYS A 166 -15.30 -5.08 6.03
CA LYS A 166 -14.72 -5.45 7.33
C LYS A 166 -13.22 -5.61 7.11
N PRO A 167 -12.35 -5.08 7.99
CA PRO A 167 -10.93 -5.29 7.84
C PRO A 167 -10.71 -6.80 7.92
N THR A 168 -10.53 -7.44 6.78
CA THR A 168 -9.55 -8.52 6.70
C THR A 168 -8.30 -7.79 7.13
N LYS A 169 -7.86 -8.03 8.37
CA LYS A 169 -6.64 -7.46 8.96
C LYS A 169 -5.63 -7.37 7.83
N VAL A 170 -5.43 -6.18 7.25
CA VAL A 170 -4.35 -5.99 6.28
C VAL A 170 -3.16 -6.29 7.15
N ALA A 171 -2.48 -7.39 6.88
CA ALA A 171 -1.25 -7.69 7.58
C ALA A 171 -0.23 -6.66 7.11
N SER A 172 -0.35 -5.42 7.62
CA SER A 172 0.80 -4.58 7.81
C SER A 172 1.81 -5.46 8.52
N PHE A 173 3.04 -5.47 8.02
CA PHE A 173 4.09 -6.26 8.63
C PHE A 173 4.08 -6.00 10.15
N PRO A 174 4.22 -7.01 11.03
CA PRO A 174 3.91 -6.84 12.45
C PRO A 174 4.73 -5.80 13.20
N ILE A 175 5.77 -5.28 12.57
CA ILE A 175 6.58 -4.17 13.05
C ILE A 175 6.61 -3.09 11.97
N ASP A 176 6.12 -1.91 12.29
CA ASP A 176 6.18 -0.76 11.39
C ASP A 176 7.63 -0.40 11.02
N ASP A 177 7.83 0.01 9.77
CA ASP A 177 9.13 0.42 9.20
C ASP A 177 10.27 -0.61 9.43
N TYR A 178 9.92 -1.90 9.47
CA TYR A 178 10.83 -2.98 9.86
C TYR A 178 12.20 -2.99 9.15
N ASP A 179 12.22 -2.65 7.86
CA ASP A 179 13.43 -2.64 7.05
C ASP A 179 14.34 -1.44 7.33
N ASP A 180 13.79 -0.36 7.89
CA ASP A 180 14.53 0.83 8.32
C ASP A 180 15.08 0.69 9.75
N LEU A 181 14.56 -0.27 10.53
CA LEU A 181 15.02 -0.54 11.89
C LEU A 181 16.36 -1.30 11.91
N ASN A 182 17.22 -0.94 12.87
CA ASN A 182 18.39 -1.74 13.18
C ASN A 182 18.01 -2.99 14.01
N ALA A 183 18.92 -3.98 14.05
CA ALA A 183 18.66 -5.26 14.72
C ALA A 183 18.29 -5.11 16.21
N GLY A 184 18.85 -4.11 16.91
CA GLY A 184 18.54 -3.86 18.32
C GLY A 184 17.13 -3.30 18.52
N GLN A 185 16.70 -2.39 17.64
CA GLN A 185 15.34 -1.84 17.65
C GLN A 185 14.29 -2.91 17.37
N VAL A 186 14.57 -3.79 16.41
CA VAL A 186 13.70 -4.95 16.12
C VAL A 186 13.61 -5.88 17.34
N VAL A 187 14.77 -6.27 17.90
CA VAL A 187 14.84 -7.17 19.06
C VAL A 187 14.02 -6.67 20.26
N ALA A 188 13.99 -5.34 20.49
CA ALA A 188 13.20 -4.75 21.57
C ALA A 188 11.69 -4.92 21.37
N LYS A 189 11.22 -4.92 20.12
CA LYS A 189 9.80 -5.03 19.77
C LYS A 189 9.29 -6.48 19.72
N LEU A 190 10.18 -7.46 19.50
CA LEU A 190 9.78 -8.87 19.34
C LEU A 190 9.00 -9.45 20.55
N SER A 191 9.27 -8.98 21.78
CA SER A 191 8.57 -9.46 22.98
C SER A 191 7.14 -8.91 23.12
N GLU A 192 6.80 -7.88 22.35
CA GLU A 192 5.46 -7.26 22.36
C GLU A 192 4.52 -7.94 21.35
N LEU A 193 5.06 -8.71 20.42
CA LEU A 193 4.31 -9.39 19.37
C LEU A 193 3.56 -10.62 19.89
N SER A 194 2.43 -10.94 19.23
CA SER A 194 1.77 -12.24 19.36
C SER A 194 2.64 -13.36 18.76
N GLN A 195 2.35 -14.62 19.08
CA GLN A 195 3.09 -15.76 18.49
C GLN A 195 2.93 -15.83 16.96
N ASP A 196 1.77 -15.47 16.44
CA ASP A 196 1.50 -15.47 14.99
C ASP A 196 2.27 -14.34 14.28
N ASP A 197 2.30 -13.16 14.89
CA ASP A 197 3.08 -12.02 14.41
C ASP A 197 4.59 -12.31 14.49
N LEU A 198 5.05 -12.91 15.59
CA LEU A 198 6.43 -13.33 15.77
C LEU A 198 6.86 -14.37 14.71
N ALA A 199 5.99 -15.34 14.40
CA ALA A 199 6.23 -16.32 13.35
C ALA A 199 6.34 -15.67 11.96
N THR A 200 5.52 -14.65 11.70
CA THR A 200 5.57 -13.85 10.46
C THR A 200 6.91 -13.11 10.35
N VAL A 201 7.34 -12.43 11.41
CA VAL A 201 8.63 -11.70 11.43
C VAL A 201 9.83 -12.65 11.23
N ILE A 202 9.82 -13.82 11.88
CA ILE A 202 10.91 -14.80 11.76
C ILE A 202 11.00 -15.37 10.34
N SER A 203 9.86 -15.67 9.71
CA SER A 203 9.83 -16.18 8.34
C SER A 203 10.38 -15.14 7.36
N TYR A 204 9.92 -13.90 7.48
CA TYR A 204 10.41 -12.78 6.67
C TYR A 204 11.91 -12.51 6.86
N GLU A 205 12.41 -12.53 8.10
CA GLU A 205 13.81 -12.27 8.37
C GLU A 205 14.74 -13.36 7.80
N ARG A 206 14.29 -14.62 7.79
CA ARG A 206 15.05 -15.75 7.19
C ARG A 206 15.17 -15.63 5.67
N GLU A 207 14.14 -15.13 5.02
CA GLU A 207 14.09 -15.00 3.55
C GLU A 207 14.79 -13.74 3.03
N ASN A 208 14.99 -12.74 3.90
CA ASN A 208 15.55 -11.45 3.55
C ASN A 208 16.93 -11.23 4.20
N ARG A 209 17.01 -10.29 5.17
CA ARG A 209 18.29 -9.75 5.67
C ARG A 209 19.05 -10.70 6.62
N SER A 210 18.41 -11.78 7.10
CA SER A 210 19.02 -12.81 7.93
C SER A 210 19.83 -12.28 9.13
N ARG A 211 19.35 -11.20 9.78
CA ARG A 211 20.00 -10.60 10.96
C ARG A 211 19.99 -11.61 12.10
N ARG A 212 21.16 -12.16 12.40
CA ARG A 212 21.36 -13.21 13.40
C ARG A 212 20.70 -12.90 14.75
N ALA A 213 20.84 -11.67 15.25
CA ALA A 213 20.29 -11.26 16.54
C ALA A 213 18.75 -11.29 16.57
N VAL A 214 18.09 -10.95 15.46
CA VAL A 214 16.62 -10.96 15.35
C VAL A 214 16.11 -12.40 15.33
N LEU A 215 16.74 -13.26 14.53
CA LEU A 215 16.39 -14.68 14.46
C LEU A 215 16.62 -15.40 15.79
N GLU A 216 17.78 -15.17 16.41
CA GLU A 216 18.13 -15.77 17.71
C GLU A 216 17.14 -15.36 18.79
N LYS A 217 16.80 -14.06 18.88
CA LYS A 217 15.80 -13.58 19.83
C LYS A 217 14.40 -14.11 19.52
N GLY A 218 14.02 -14.15 18.25
CA GLY A 218 12.72 -14.64 17.82
C GLY A 218 12.51 -16.11 18.18
N GLU A 219 13.50 -16.97 17.94
CA GLU A 219 13.42 -18.38 18.35
C GLU A 219 13.35 -18.55 19.88
N GLN A 220 14.05 -17.70 20.65
CA GLN A 220 13.96 -17.72 22.12
C GLN A 220 12.57 -17.33 22.65
N LEU A 221 11.82 -16.52 21.90
CA LEU A 221 10.49 -16.05 22.26
C LEU A 221 9.36 -16.95 21.72
N LYS A 222 9.66 -17.98 20.93
CA LYS A 222 8.62 -18.93 20.52
C LYS A 222 8.14 -19.73 21.72
N ALA A 223 6.85 -19.70 21.97
CA ALA A 223 6.19 -20.48 23.00
C ALA A 223 4.76 -20.82 22.57
N THR A 224 4.23 -21.92 23.08
CA THR A 224 2.80 -22.20 22.92
C THR A 224 2.01 -21.30 23.87
N PRO A 225 1.01 -20.54 23.39
CA PRO A 225 0.19 -19.72 24.25
C PRO A 225 -0.58 -20.60 25.25
N PRO A 226 -0.90 -20.11 26.46
CA PRO A 226 -1.61 -20.87 27.48
C PRO A 226 -2.94 -21.46 27.00
N TRP A 227 -3.63 -20.77 26.09
CA TRP A 227 -4.80 -21.27 25.37
C TRP A 227 -4.98 -20.57 24.01
N PRO A 228 -5.80 -21.12 23.10
CA PRO A 228 -6.08 -20.49 21.81
C PRO A 228 -6.69 -19.08 21.97
N GLY A 229 -6.15 -18.11 21.22
CA GLY A 229 -6.58 -16.71 21.28
C GLY A 229 -6.08 -15.91 22.49
N TYR A 230 -5.12 -16.44 23.26
CA TYR A 230 -4.56 -15.76 24.44
C TYR A 230 -3.90 -14.41 24.12
N ASP A 231 -3.14 -14.34 23.03
CA ASP A 231 -2.39 -13.12 22.67
C ASP A 231 -3.30 -11.98 22.18
N ASP A 232 -4.47 -12.32 21.63
CA ASP A 232 -5.47 -11.36 21.17
C ASP A 232 -6.42 -10.90 22.29
N ALA A 233 -6.45 -11.61 23.43
CA ALA A 233 -7.35 -11.33 24.53
C ALA A 233 -6.87 -10.14 25.38
N THR A 234 -7.83 -9.35 25.86
CA THR A 234 -7.58 -8.27 26.81
C THR A 234 -7.16 -8.82 28.18
N ALA A 235 -6.47 -8.00 28.98
CA ALA A 235 -6.09 -8.40 30.33
C ALA A 235 -7.31 -8.80 31.20
N GLU A 236 -8.46 -8.14 31.00
CA GLU A 236 -9.70 -8.44 31.71
C GLU A 236 -10.28 -9.81 31.32
N GLU A 237 -10.32 -10.12 30.03
CA GLU A 237 -10.76 -11.42 29.52
C GLU A 237 -9.84 -12.56 29.98
N ILE A 238 -8.53 -12.31 30.02
CA ILE A 238 -7.54 -13.27 30.53
C ILE A 238 -7.77 -13.52 32.01
N VAL A 239 -7.89 -12.46 32.82
CA VAL A 239 -8.13 -12.57 34.26
C VAL A 239 -9.47 -13.26 34.55
N ALA A 240 -10.51 -13.00 33.76
CA ALA A 240 -11.82 -13.64 33.93
C ALA A 240 -11.80 -15.14 33.61
N ARG A 241 -10.91 -15.58 32.72
CA ARG A 241 -10.74 -16.98 32.32
C ARG A 241 -9.68 -17.71 33.15
N LEU A 242 -8.87 -16.99 33.90
CA LEU A 242 -7.78 -17.52 34.68
C LEU A 242 -8.28 -18.44 35.80
N ASP A 243 -7.74 -19.66 35.83
CA ASP A 243 -7.95 -20.62 36.91
C ASP A 243 -6.60 -21.09 37.47
N ASN A 244 -6.64 -21.91 38.51
CA ASN A 244 -5.42 -22.41 39.15
C ASN A 244 -4.57 -23.31 38.24
N GLU A 245 -5.23 -24.07 37.35
CA GLU A 245 -4.56 -24.98 36.41
C GLU A 245 -3.71 -24.21 35.40
N HIS A 246 -4.22 -23.07 34.91
CA HIS A 246 -3.54 -22.26 33.92
C HIS A 246 -2.64 -21.16 34.52
N ALA A 247 -2.77 -20.84 35.80
CA ALA A 247 -2.04 -19.73 36.43
C ALA A 247 -0.51 -19.85 36.34
N GLY A 248 0.03 -21.06 36.44
CA GLY A 248 1.47 -21.31 36.24
C GLY A 248 1.91 -21.02 34.80
N ALA A 249 1.15 -21.52 33.82
CA ALA A 249 1.42 -21.33 32.40
C ALA A 249 1.32 -19.85 31.99
N VAL A 250 0.28 -19.15 32.46
CA VAL A 250 0.07 -17.71 32.25
C VAL A 250 1.23 -16.89 32.80
N ARG A 251 1.66 -17.15 34.04
CA ARG A 251 2.78 -16.43 34.67
C ARG A 251 4.07 -16.62 33.89
N ASP A 252 4.39 -17.86 33.56
CA ASP A 252 5.64 -18.20 32.86
C ASP A 252 5.64 -17.61 31.44
N TYR A 253 4.48 -17.64 30.76
CA TYR A 253 4.29 -17.04 29.45
C TYR A 253 4.41 -15.51 29.49
N GLU A 254 3.64 -14.81 30.34
CA GLU A 254 3.69 -13.35 30.46
C GLU A 254 5.07 -12.82 30.85
N SER A 255 5.80 -13.55 31.70
CA SER A 255 7.14 -13.14 32.14
C SER A 255 8.15 -13.02 30.98
N ARG A 256 7.94 -13.76 29.89
CA ARG A 256 8.81 -13.82 28.72
C ARG A 256 8.34 -12.96 27.55
N HIS A 257 7.08 -12.50 27.57
CA HIS A 257 6.42 -11.80 26.45
C HIS A 257 5.96 -10.40 26.85
N GLN A 258 4.66 -10.10 26.69
CA GLN A 258 4.06 -8.77 26.86
C GLN A 258 4.12 -8.22 28.30
N ARG A 259 4.39 -9.06 29.30
CA ARG A 259 4.57 -8.69 30.71
C ARG A 259 3.44 -7.81 31.25
N ARG A 260 2.20 -8.17 30.95
CA ARG A 260 1.02 -7.42 31.40
C ARG A 260 0.90 -7.53 32.92
N VAL A 261 1.16 -6.41 33.62
CA VAL A 261 1.24 -6.38 35.09
C VAL A 261 -0.02 -6.93 35.73
N THR A 262 -1.20 -6.53 35.25
CA THR A 262 -2.51 -7.00 35.75
C THR A 262 -2.67 -8.52 35.67
N VAL A 263 -2.19 -9.13 34.58
CA VAL A 263 -2.29 -10.58 34.35
C VAL A 263 -1.29 -11.32 35.25
N LEU A 264 -0.06 -10.81 35.37
CA LEU A 264 0.96 -11.37 36.25
C LEU A 264 0.52 -11.35 37.73
N GLU A 265 -0.06 -10.24 38.18
CA GLU A 265 -0.58 -10.12 39.55
C GLU A 265 -1.76 -11.05 39.81
N ALA A 266 -2.66 -11.20 38.84
CA ALA A 266 -3.77 -12.14 38.95
C ALA A 266 -3.28 -13.60 39.00
N ALA A 267 -2.36 -13.98 38.11
CA ALA A 267 -1.74 -15.31 38.13
C ALA A 267 -1.02 -15.60 39.44
N GLN A 268 -0.30 -14.62 40.00
CA GLN A 268 0.36 -14.77 41.29
C GLN A 268 -0.63 -14.91 42.45
N ARG A 269 -1.79 -14.24 42.37
CA ARG A 269 -2.86 -14.35 43.37
C ARG A 269 -3.52 -15.72 43.33
N GLU A 270 -3.84 -16.23 42.14
CA GLU A 270 -4.42 -17.57 41.97
C GLU A 270 -3.47 -18.68 42.41
N LEU A 271 -2.15 -18.53 42.19
CA LEU A 271 -1.15 -19.48 42.68
C LEU A 271 -0.98 -19.45 44.20
N SER A 272 -1.06 -18.25 44.81
CA SER A 272 -0.92 -18.09 46.26
C SER A 272 -2.19 -18.49 47.03
N GLY A 273 -3.35 -18.43 46.39
CA GLY A 273 -4.65 -18.75 47.00
C GLY A 273 -4.99 -20.25 47.06
N SER A 274 -4.24 -21.09 46.36
CA SER A 274 -4.40 -22.56 46.37
C SER A 274 -3.33 -23.30 47.18
N ALA A 275 -2.49 -22.56 47.93
CA ALA A 275 -1.53 -23.09 48.89
C ALA A 275 -2.16 -23.15 50.30
#